data_AF-A0A376FKH4-F1
#
_entry.id   AF-A0A376FKH4-F1
#
_cell.length_a   1.000
_cell.length_b   1.000
_cell.length_c   1.000
_cell.angle_alpha   90.00
_cell.angle_beta   90.00
_cell.angle_gamma   90.00
#
_symmetry.space_group_name_H-M   'P 1'
#
loop_
_entity.id
_entity.type
_entity.pdbx_description
1 polymer ?
#
loop_
_entity_poly.entity_id
_entity_poly.type
_entity_poly.pdbx_seq_one_letter_code
_entity_poly.pdbx_strand_id
1 'polypeptide(L)'
;MAANQLWRWRALTKEGELRSGTLWATDRTAAFTRLMRSDLHPLALTRCAQRHRWRPHHCCEMFRQLATLLQAGLTLSHSLQMLAEQHPLKPWQALLQSIADELSEGSPFF
;
A
#
# COMPACT_ATOMS: atom_id res chain seq x y z
N MET A 1 -3.53 11.75 15.59
CA MET A 1 -3.41 10.71 14.54
C MET A 1 -2.13 10.99 13.75
N ALA A 2 -1.12 10.13 13.82
CA ALA A 2 0.13 10.35 13.10
C ALA A 2 -0.11 10.21 11.60
N ALA A 3 0.23 11.23 10.81
CA ALA A 3 0.06 11.18 9.36
C ALA A 3 0.90 10.03 8.78
N ASN A 4 0.24 9.05 8.16
CA ASN A 4 0.91 7.93 7.52
C ASN A 4 1.79 8.47 6.39
N GLN A 5 3.08 8.12 6.38
CA GLN A 5 4.04 8.58 5.38
C GLN A 5 4.43 7.43 4.45
N LEU A 6 4.69 7.75 3.19
CA LEU A 6 5.19 6.75 2.24
C LEU A 6 6.68 6.56 2.44
N TRP A 7 7.09 5.33 2.77
CA TRP A 7 8.47 4.93 2.93
C TRP A 7 8.89 4.05 1.77
N ARG A 8 10.00 4.40 1.13
CA ARG A 8 10.68 3.50 0.19
C ARG A 8 11.68 2.68 0.97
N TRP A 9 11.64 1.38 0.76
CA TRP A 9 12.51 0.44 1.45
C TRP A 9 13.27 -0.43 0.47
N ARG A 10 14.43 -0.87 0.92
CA ARG A 10 15.25 -1.89 0.29
C ARG A 10 15.67 -2.85 1.40
N ALA A 11 15.40 -4.12 1.23
CA ALA A 11 15.61 -5.15 2.23
C ALA A 11 16.15 -6.43 1.59
N LEU A 12 16.84 -7.24 2.36
CA LEU A 12 17.24 -8.59 1.96
C LEU A 12 16.23 -9.60 2.50
N THR A 13 15.91 -10.61 1.70
CA THR A 13 15.24 -11.80 2.21
C THR A 13 16.23 -12.70 2.95
N LYS A 14 15.73 -13.73 3.64
CA LYS A 14 16.57 -14.76 4.28
C LYS A 14 17.45 -15.49 3.28
N GLU A 15 17.02 -15.58 2.02
CA GLU A 15 17.72 -16.19 0.90
C GLU A 15 18.80 -15.26 0.30
N GLY A 16 18.95 -14.04 0.83
CA GLY A 16 19.91 -13.05 0.34
C GLY A 16 19.43 -12.27 -0.89
N GLU A 17 18.16 -12.38 -1.27
CA GLU A 17 17.63 -11.63 -2.40
C GLU A 17 17.34 -10.18 -2.02
N LEU A 18 17.83 -9.26 -2.85
CA LEU A 18 17.57 -7.84 -2.66
C LEU A 18 16.16 -7.48 -3.15
N ARG A 19 15.24 -7.26 -2.21
CA ARG A 19 13.90 -6.74 -2.51
C ARG A 19 13.84 -5.25 -2.25
N SER A 20 13.04 -4.56 -3.05
CA SER A 20 12.75 -3.15 -2.85
C SER A 20 11.29 -2.86 -3.13
N GLY A 21 10.74 -1.91 -2.38
CA GLY A 21 9.33 -1.60 -2.44
C GLY A 21 9.01 -0.28 -1.76
N THR A 22 7.72 -0.03 -1.63
CA THR A 22 7.19 1.09 -0.88
C THR A 22 6.16 0.56 0.12
N LEU A 23 6.12 1.14 1.30
CA LEU A 23 5.14 0.81 2.33
C LEU A 23 4.65 2.09 3.01
N TRP A 24 3.45 2.03 3.57
CA TRP A 24 2.90 3.09 4.40
C TRP A 24 3.19 2.82 5.87
N ALA A 25 3.77 3.81 6.55
CA ALA A 25 4.04 3.74 7.98
C ALA A 25 4.04 5.13 8.61
N THR A 26 3.61 5.19 9.86
CA THR A 26 3.56 6.41 10.68
C THR A 26 4.94 7.00 10.90
N ASP A 27 5.95 6.14 11.00
CA ASP A 27 7.32 6.49 11.32
C ASP A 27 8.28 5.38 10.85
N ARG A 28 9.58 5.66 10.94
CA ARG A 28 10.63 4.72 10.51
C ARG A 28 10.60 3.41 11.28
N THR A 29 10.26 3.44 12.57
CA THR A 29 10.21 2.26 13.43
C THR A 29 9.03 1.38 13.03
N ALA A 30 7.85 1.96 12.82
CA ALA A 30 6.70 1.23 12.28
C ALA A 30 6.99 0.60 10.91
N ALA A 31 7.69 1.32 10.02
CA ALA A 31 8.13 0.79 8.74
C ALA A 31 9.07 -0.41 8.90
N PHE A 32 10.03 -0.31 9.82
CA PHE A 32 10.99 -1.35 10.12
C PHE A 32 10.31 -2.59 10.69
N THR A 33 9.40 -2.43 11.67
CA THR A 33 8.65 -3.53 12.27
C THR A 33 7.81 -4.26 11.23
N ARG A 34 7.19 -3.55 10.29
CA ARG A 34 6.38 -4.16 9.22
C ARG A 34 7.25 -4.99 8.27
N LEU A 35 8.45 -4.53 7.93
CA LEU A 35 9.41 -5.30 7.14
C LEU A 35 9.91 -6.55 7.88
N MET A 36 10.24 -6.42 9.16
CA MET A 36 10.65 -7.54 10.02
C MET A 36 9.58 -8.62 10.11
N ARG A 37 8.29 -8.24 10.21
CA ARG A 37 7.16 -9.20 10.20
C ARG A 37 7.05 -9.99 8.89
N SER A 38 7.54 -9.43 7.78
CA SER A 38 7.56 -10.08 6.48
C SER A 38 8.88 -10.80 6.19
N ASP A 39 9.71 -11.08 7.21
CA ASP A 39 11.02 -11.71 7.06
C ASP A 39 11.99 -10.97 6.12
N LEU A 40 11.82 -9.65 6.01
CA LEU A 40 12.65 -8.78 5.19
C LEU A 40 13.59 -7.96 6.08
N HIS A 41 14.90 -8.13 5.91
CA HIS A 41 15.95 -7.40 6.63
C HIS A 41 16.25 -6.04 5.98
N PRO A 42 15.84 -4.90 6.56
CA PRO A 42 15.93 -3.60 5.91
C PRO A 42 17.39 -3.14 5.81
N LEU A 43 17.85 -2.89 4.59
CA LEU A 43 19.14 -2.27 4.30
C LEU A 43 19.03 -0.75 4.21
N ALA A 44 17.94 -0.24 3.64
CA ALA A 44 17.70 1.19 3.49
C ALA A 44 16.21 1.50 3.65
N LEU A 45 15.93 2.56 4.39
CA LEU A 45 14.59 3.11 4.62
C LEU A 45 14.65 4.62 4.39
N THR A 46 14.02 5.07 3.31
CA THR A 46 14.03 6.49 2.91
C THR A 46 12.61 6.99 2.80
N ARG A 47 12.32 8.11 3.46
CA ARG A 47 11.02 8.75 3.34
C ARG A 47 10.84 9.34 1.95
N CYS A 48 9.75 8.99 1.28
CA CYS A 48 9.35 9.67 0.06
C CYS A 48 8.52 10.90 0.42
N ALA A 49 9.05 12.10 0.16
CA ALA A 49 8.23 13.29 0.13
C ALA A 49 7.19 13.11 -0.98
N GLN A 50 5.91 12.98 -0.63
CA GLN A 50 4.81 13.00 -1.59
C GLN A 50 4.68 14.40 -2.18
N ARG A 51 5.62 14.79 -3.04
CA ARG A 51 5.49 15.96 -3.88
C ARG A 51 4.46 15.64 -4.96
N HIS A 52 3.21 15.91 -4.63
CA HIS A 52 2.04 15.99 -5.52
C HIS A 52 1.81 14.82 -6.47
N ARG A 53 0.80 13.97 -6.20
CA ARG A 53 0.11 13.19 -7.25
C ARG A 53 -1.26 12.60 -6.84
N TRP A 54 -1.90 13.12 -5.79
CA TRP A 54 -3.34 12.92 -5.56
C TRP A 54 -4.09 13.94 -6.43
N ARG A 55 -4.08 13.73 -7.74
CA ARG A 55 -4.93 14.54 -8.62
C ARG A 55 -6.37 14.09 -8.37
N PRO A 56 -7.31 15.00 -8.04
CA PRO A 56 -8.71 14.66 -7.75
C PRO A 56 -9.35 13.79 -8.84
N HIS A 57 -8.95 14.01 -10.10
CA HIS A 57 -9.40 13.23 -11.25
C HIS A 57 -9.04 11.74 -11.15
N HIS A 58 -7.83 11.40 -10.70
CA HIS A 58 -7.42 9.99 -10.55
C HIS A 58 -8.14 9.31 -9.39
N CYS A 59 -8.43 10.04 -8.30
CA CYS A 59 -9.26 9.52 -7.22
C CYS A 59 -10.68 9.21 -7.72
N CYS A 60 -11.32 10.13 -8.44
CA CYS A 60 -12.68 9.92 -8.94
C CYS A 60 -12.78 8.74 -9.91
N GLU A 61 -11.82 8.60 -10.83
CA GLU A 61 -11.75 7.48 -11.77
C GLU A 61 -11.64 6.15 -11.01
N MET A 62 -10.78 6.09 -10.00
CA MET A 62 -10.55 4.91 -9.18
C MET A 62 -11.79 4.53 -8.34
N PHE A 63 -12.43 5.51 -7.69
CA PHE A 63 -13.68 5.26 -6.95
C PHE A 63 -14.80 4.81 -7.88
N ARG A 64 -14.85 5.34 -9.10
CA ARG A 64 -15.81 4.90 -10.11
C ARG A 64 -15.56 3.45 -10.54
N GLN A 65 -14.31 3.07 -10.80
CA GLN A 65 -13.97 1.68 -11.13
C GLN A 65 -14.28 0.73 -9.97
N LEU A 66 -14.00 1.14 -8.73
CA LEU A 66 -14.35 0.38 -7.53
C LEU A 66 -15.87 0.20 -7.41
N ALA A 67 -16.65 1.27 -7.62
CA ALA A 67 -18.10 1.21 -7.60
C ALA A 67 -18.66 0.28 -8.69
N THR A 68 -18.07 0.28 -9.89
CA THR A 68 -18.45 -0.65 -10.97
C THR A 68 -18.16 -2.10 -10.59
N LEU A 69 -17.00 -2.39 -10.00
CA LEU A 69 -16.62 -3.75 -9.58
C LEU A 69 -17.52 -4.26 -8.44
N LEU A 70 -17.86 -3.39 -7.48
CA LEU A 70 -18.83 -3.71 -6.43
C LEU A 70 -20.23 -3.96 -7.00
N GLN A 71 -20.68 -3.14 -7.96
CA GLN A 71 -21.95 -3.34 -8.64
C GLN A 71 -21.98 -4.63 -9.46
N ALA A 72 -20.83 -5.08 -9.98
CA ALA A 72 -20.69 -6.37 -10.64
C ALA A 72 -20.69 -7.57 -9.67
N GLY A 73 -20.83 -7.35 -8.36
CA GLY A 73 -20.93 -8.40 -7.35
C GLY A 73 -19.59 -8.91 -6.81
N LEU A 74 -18.48 -8.23 -7.10
CA LEU A 74 -17.17 -8.56 -6.53
C LEU A 74 -17.07 -8.07 -5.09
N THR A 75 -16.30 -8.78 -4.26
CA THR A 75 -16.03 -8.34 -2.90
C THR A 75 -15.16 -7.08 -2.90
N LEU A 76 -15.29 -6.27 -1.85
CA LEU A 76 -14.52 -5.04 -1.69
C LEU A 76 -13.01 -5.31 -1.68
N SER A 77 -12.57 -6.36 -0.97
CA SER A 77 -11.17 -6.79 -0.91
C SER A 77 -10.62 -7.15 -2.28
N HIS A 78 -11.37 -7.93 -3.07
CA HIS A 78 -10.94 -8.35 -4.41
C HIS A 78 -10.88 -7.17 -5.39
N SER A 79 -11.89 -6.28 -5.33
CA SER A 79 -11.93 -5.07 -6.16
C SER A 79 -10.74 -4.14 -5.89
N LEU A 80 -10.36 -3.99 -4.61
CA LEU A 80 -9.19 -3.19 -4.20
C LEU A 80 -7.87 -3.80 -4.66
N GLN A 81 -7.72 -5.14 -4.58
CA GLN A 81 -6.53 -5.84 -5.10
C GLN A 81 -6.38 -5.64 -6.61
N MET A 82 -7.46 -5.84 -7.38
CA MET A 82 -7.43 -5.62 -8.83
C MET A 82 -7.04 -4.18 -9.18
N LEU A 83 -7.57 -3.19 -8.44
CA LEU A 83 -7.21 -1.79 -8.64
C LEU A 83 -5.75 -1.51 -8.25
N ALA A 84 -5.23 -2.14 -7.19
CA ALA A 84 -3.84 -2.00 -6.79
C ALA A 84 -2.89 -2.49 -7.90
N GLU A 85 -3.19 -3.65 -8.50
CA GLU A 85 -2.40 -4.25 -9.59
C GLU A 85 -2.43 -3.41 -10.87
N GLN A 86 -3.58 -2.84 -11.21
CA GLN A 86 -3.76 -2.05 -12.43
C GLN A 86 -3.23 -0.61 -12.32
N HIS A 87 -2.89 -0.13 -11.12
CA HIS A 87 -2.51 1.27 -10.94
C HIS A 87 -1.04 1.52 -11.33
N PRO A 88 -0.73 2.47 -12.26
CA PRO A 88 0.64 2.76 -12.69
C PRO A 88 1.51 3.46 -11.63
N LEU A 89 0.97 3.76 -10.45
CA LEU A 89 1.63 4.53 -9.41
C LEU A 89 1.84 3.65 -8.18
N LYS A 90 3.11 3.30 -7.90
CA LYS A 90 3.51 2.50 -6.73
C LYS A 90 2.94 3.00 -5.38
N PRO A 91 2.82 4.32 -5.11
CA PRO A 91 2.17 4.80 -3.89
C PRO A 91 0.71 4.38 -3.75
N TRP A 92 -0.04 4.39 -4.86
CA TRP A 92 -1.45 3.99 -4.91
C TRP A 92 -1.60 2.49 -4.79
N GLN A 93 -0.75 1.72 -5.47
CA GLN A 93 -0.69 0.28 -5.33
C GLN A 93 -0.45 -0.11 -3.85
N ALA A 94 0.53 0.50 -3.18
CA ALA A 94 0.83 0.22 -1.78
C ALA A 94 -0.31 0.63 -0.83
N LEU A 95 -1.05 1.70 -1.14
CA LEU A 95 -2.20 2.16 -0.35
C LEU A 95 -3.39 1.20 -0.51
N LEU A 96 -3.75 0.88 -1.75
CA LEU A 96 -4.88 0.01 -2.06
C LEU A 96 -4.64 -1.41 -1.52
N GLN A 97 -3.41 -1.91 -1.64
CA GLN A 97 -3.02 -3.19 -1.06
C GLN A 97 -3.13 -3.17 0.47
N SER A 98 -2.63 -2.12 1.15
CA SER A 98 -2.73 -2.06 2.61
C SER A 98 -4.19 -2.03 3.10
N ILE A 99 -5.07 -1.33 2.37
CA ILE A 99 -6.50 -1.29 2.67
C ILE A 99 -7.15 -2.65 2.42
N ALA A 100 -6.79 -3.33 1.32
CA ALA A 100 -7.31 -4.66 1.00
C ALA A 100 -6.87 -5.72 2.03
N ASP A 101 -5.62 -5.65 2.48
CA ASP A 101 -5.08 -6.55 3.50
C ASP A 101 -5.77 -6.31 4.85
N GLU A 102 -5.94 -5.05 5.29
CA GLU A 102 -6.66 -4.71 6.53
C GLU A 102 -8.13 -5.16 6.52
N LEU A 103 -8.82 -5.01 5.38
CA LEU A 103 -10.18 -5.49 5.19
C LEU A 103 -10.28 -7.02 5.19
N SER A 104 -9.29 -7.71 4.61
CA SER A 104 -9.26 -9.17 4.57
C SER A 104 -8.94 -9.78 5.94
N GLU A 105 -8.17 -9.08 6.77
CA GLU A 105 -7.92 -9.44 8.17
C GLU A 105 -9.12 -9.16 9.09
N GLY A 106 -10.22 -8.58 8.59
CA GLY A 106 -11.45 -8.36 9.35
C GLY A 106 -11.38 -7.19 10.34
N SER A 107 -10.40 -6.28 10.18
CA SER A 107 -10.30 -5.10 11.04
C SER A 107 -11.36 -4.07 10.63
N PRO A 108 -12.25 -3.64 11.55
CA PRO A 108 -13.27 -2.65 11.24
C PRO A 108 -12.65 -1.28 10.95
N PHE A 109 -13.11 -0.65 9.87
CA PHE A 109 -12.81 0.72 9.47
C PHE A 109 -13.40 1.71 10.48
N PHE A 110 -12.57 2.46 11.22
CA PHE A 110 -12.98 3.64 12.01
C PHE A 110 -11.93 4.75 11.97
#